data_AF-A0A4Y2LRZ6-F1
#
_entry.id   AF-A0A4Y2LRZ6-F1
#
_cell.length_a   1.000
_cell.length_b   1.000
_cell.length_c   1.000
_cell.angle_alpha   90.00
_cell.angle_beta   90.00
_cell.angle_gamma   90.00
#
_symmetry.space_group_name_H-M   'P 1'
#
loop_
_entity.id
_entity.type
_entity.pdbx_description
1 polymer ?
#
loop_
_entity_poly.entity_id
_entity_poly.type
_entity_poly.pdbx_seq_one_letter_code
_entity_poly.pdbx_strand_id
1 'polypeptide(L)'
;MSVCLCVCVSVCEHDNSKTIRATGMKFGSDLFCPATFDGWGCWDATSAGEIAEIPCPSEGNSSRKVKKRCSENGYWEINADTKEEKVDYRECNINVSTGDADLLFQVIEELVNLERSPYSDPRTAEAFGICLETVLSSPKISISTELYCPRTFDGWGCWNDTLAGKTAYIPCPRFITGFLPERSAHKECNPDGTWYRHPDTNRTWSNYTTCVDKDDLTFRQRIVNIYISGYSTSVIALLVSLGLYLHTLLIVAFVAEDKLLKWFYLIGWGIPLIIITVYASVRSSFPKDTEFCWIEESNYSWIISGPVCLSMLLNFVFLVNIVRVLVTKLRAVNSPDTHQTRKAVRATLILIPLLGLHYVVTPFRPVPRSPGEAIYETVSAIVTSFQ
;
A
#
# COMPACT_ATOMS: atom_id res chain seq x y z
N MET A 1 -7.00 0.69 -27.14
CA MET A 1 -8.08 1.13 -26.23
C MET A 1 -7.57 1.82 -24.96
N SER A 2 -6.58 1.32 -24.20
CA SER A 2 -6.15 1.92 -22.91
C SER A 2 -5.58 3.34 -22.98
N VAL A 3 -4.95 3.74 -24.10
CA VAL A 3 -4.35 5.09 -24.23
C VAL A 3 -5.43 6.16 -24.40
N CYS A 4 -6.52 5.88 -25.13
CA CYS A 4 -7.63 6.83 -25.29
C CYS A 4 -8.41 7.03 -23.99
N LEU A 5 -8.62 5.98 -23.19
CA LEU A 5 -9.32 6.06 -21.91
C LEU A 5 -8.57 6.96 -20.91
N CYS A 6 -7.23 6.82 -20.84
CA CYS A 6 -6.38 7.67 -20.00
C CYS A 6 -6.42 9.14 -20.40
N VAL A 7 -6.41 9.45 -21.70
CA VAL A 7 -6.46 10.84 -22.18
C VAL A 7 -7.81 11.49 -21.82
N CYS A 8 -8.91 10.78 -22.01
CA CYS A 8 -10.26 11.27 -21.69
C CYS A 8 -10.47 11.52 -20.19
N VAL A 9 -10.01 10.61 -19.33
CA VAL A 9 -10.10 10.77 -17.87
C VAL A 9 -9.20 11.90 -17.39
N SER A 10 -7.99 12.04 -17.94
CA SER A 10 -7.05 13.10 -17.56
C SER A 10 -7.53 14.52 -17.92
N VAL A 11 -8.30 14.67 -19.02
CA VAL A 11 -8.92 15.96 -19.39
C VAL A 11 -10.08 16.30 -18.45
N CYS A 12 -10.87 15.31 -18.03
CA CYS A 12 -11.96 15.49 -17.07
C CYS A 12 -11.47 15.69 -15.62
N GLU A 13 -10.34 15.10 -15.22
CA GLU A 13 -9.76 15.25 -13.87
C GLU A 13 -9.27 16.67 -13.58
N HIS A 14 -8.99 17.47 -14.62
CA HIS A 14 -8.47 18.82 -14.43
C HIS A 14 -9.55 19.88 -14.16
N ASP A 15 -10.83 19.56 -14.36
CA ASP A 15 -11.92 20.49 -14.09
C ASP A 15 -12.73 20.03 -12.85
N ASN A 16 -12.39 20.65 -11.71
CA ASN A 16 -12.86 20.28 -10.37
C ASN A 16 -14.29 20.78 -10.08
N SER A 17 -15.21 20.56 -11.03
CA SER A 17 -16.62 20.94 -10.92
C SER A 17 -17.52 19.73 -11.09
N LYS A 18 -18.14 19.33 -9.99
CA LYS A 18 -19.18 18.31 -9.91
C LYS A 18 -20.25 18.50 -11.01
N THR A 19 -20.79 17.36 -11.47
CA THR A 19 -22.04 17.15 -12.23
C THR A 19 -21.86 16.98 -13.75
N ILE A 20 -21.75 15.74 -14.25
CA ILE A 20 -22.01 15.43 -15.68
C ILE A 20 -23.54 15.33 -15.87
N ARG A 21 -24.20 16.48 -15.76
CA ARG A 21 -25.35 16.84 -16.60
C ARG A 21 -24.93 18.14 -17.25
N ALA A 22 -24.42 18.02 -18.47
CA ALA A 22 -23.76 19.10 -19.16
C ALA A 22 -24.81 20.16 -19.57
N THR A 23 -24.89 21.23 -18.78
CA THR A 23 -25.51 22.49 -19.21
C THR A 23 -24.47 23.25 -20.02
N GLY A 24 -24.87 23.99 -21.06
CA GLY A 24 -23.94 24.72 -21.92
C GLY A 24 -22.97 25.58 -21.10
N MET A 25 -21.68 25.46 -21.38
CA MET A 25 -20.63 26.17 -20.64
C MET A 25 -20.44 27.56 -21.24
N LYS A 26 -20.44 28.59 -20.38
CA LYS A 26 -20.21 29.97 -20.79
C LYS A 26 -18.93 30.49 -20.15
N PHE A 27 -17.93 30.81 -20.96
CA PHE A 27 -16.66 31.35 -20.51
C PHE A 27 -16.49 32.73 -21.13
N GLY A 28 -16.77 33.79 -20.34
CA GLY A 28 -16.85 35.15 -20.88
C GLY A 28 -18.11 35.40 -21.73
N SER A 29 -17.95 35.99 -22.92
CA SER A 29 -19.04 36.21 -23.90
C SER A 29 -19.37 34.97 -24.73
N ASP A 30 -18.49 33.97 -24.73
CA ASP A 30 -18.50 32.90 -25.70
C ASP A 30 -19.13 31.63 -25.09
N LEU A 31 -19.94 30.96 -25.90
CA LEU A 31 -20.75 29.82 -25.50
C LEU A 31 -20.17 28.55 -26.12
N PHE A 32 -20.08 27.48 -25.35
CA PHE A 32 -19.45 26.23 -25.76
C PHE A 32 -20.31 25.02 -25.42
N CYS A 33 -20.24 24.02 -26.29
CA CYS A 33 -20.65 22.67 -25.94
C CYS A 33 -19.57 22.01 -25.06
N PRO A 34 -19.98 21.36 -23.97
CA PRO A 34 -19.05 20.72 -23.04
C PRO A 34 -18.40 19.48 -23.64
N ALA A 35 -17.18 19.16 -23.19
CA ALA A 35 -16.50 17.93 -23.54
C ALA A 35 -17.31 16.70 -23.08
N THR A 36 -17.37 15.65 -23.89
CA THR A 36 -18.23 14.47 -23.62
C THR A 36 -17.67 13.20 -24.24
N PHE A 37 -18.08 12.05 -23.70
CA PHE A 37 -17.73 10.72 -24.20
C PHE A 37 -19.02 9.97 -24.55
N ASP A 38 -19.11 9.46 -25.78
CA ASP A 38 -20.33 8.84 -26.33
C ASP A 38 -20.26 7.30 -26.45
N GLY A 39 -19.26 6.68 -25.80
CA GLY A 39 -19.02 5.24 -25.87
C GLY A 39 -18.05 4.82 -26.98
N TRP A 40 -17.81 5.65 -28.00
CA TRP A 40 -16.93 5.35 -29.12
C TRP A 40 -15.79 6.36 -29.29
N GLY A 41 -16.02 7.62 -28.91
CA GLY A 41 -15.07 8.71 -29.09
C GLY A 41 -15.12 9.77 -27.99
N CYS A 42 -13.97 10.41 -27.76
CA CYS A 42 -13.82 11.53 -26.83
C CYS A 42 -13.95 12.84 -27.59
N TRP A 43 -14.93 13.66 -27.22
CA TRP A 43 -15.22 14.95 -27.85
C TRP A 43 -14.74 16.09 -26.97
N ASP A 44 -13.85 16.93 -27.51
CA ASP A 44 -13.38 18.13 -26.83
C ASP A 44 -14.48 19.21 -26.76
N ALA A 45 -14.34 20.14 -25.81
CA ALA A 45 -15.22 21.30 -25.73
C ALA A 45 -15.13 22.11 -27.02
N THR A 46 -16.29 22.44 -27.60
CA THR A 46 -16.39 23.02 -28.95
C THR A 46 -17.27 24.26 -28.94
N SER A 47 -16.89 25.30 -29.67
CA SER A 47 -17.62 26.57 -29.69
C SER A 47 -19.03 26.42 -30.25
N ALA A 48 -19.98 27.20 -29.74
CA ALA A 48 -21.36 27.21 -30.22
C ALA A 48 -21.42 27.54 -31.71
N GLY A 49 -22.08 26.66 -32.50
CA GLY A 49 -22.17 26.76 -33.95
C GLY A 49 -21.08 26.00 -34.73
N GLU A 50 -20.03 25.52 -34.06
CA GLU A 50 -18.94 24.76 -34.71
C GLU A 50 -19.20 23.25 -34.75
N ILE A 51 -18.41 22.56 -35.58
CA ILE A 51 -18.45 21.10 -35.75
C ILE A 51 -17.15 20.53 -35.20
N ALA A 52 -17.26 19.66 -34.20
CA ALA A 52 -16.15 18.86 -33.69
C ALA A 52 -15.88 17.69 -34.63
N GLU A 53 -14.60 17.33 -34.81
CA GLU A 53 -14.20 16.19 -35.63
C GLU A 53 -13.15 15.33 -34.91
N ILE A 54 -13.37 14.03 -34.88
CA ILE A 54 -12.41 13.05 -34.31
C ILE A 54 -12.12 11.95 -35.33
N PRO A 55 -10.94 11.32 -35.31
CA PRO A 55 -10.66 10.16 -36.14
C PRO A 55 -11.57 8.99 -35.75
N CYS A 56 -11.90 8.13 -36.72
CA CYS A 56 -12.62 6.89 -36.44
C CYS A 56 -11.85 6.01 -35.43
N PRO A 57 -12.55 5.28 -34.55
CA PRO A 57 -11.94 4.37 -33.58
C PRO A 57 -11.10 3.27 -34.25
N SER A 58 -10.17 2.67 -33.50
CA SER A 58 -9.18 1.69 -33.99
C SER A 58 -9.79 0.45 -34.66
N GLU A 59 -11.05 0.16 -34.34
CA GLU A 59 -11.85 -0.97 -34.81
C GLU A 59 -12.47 -0.70 -36.20
N GLY A 60 -12.39 0.55 -36.68
CA GLY A 60 -12.83 0.98 -38.00
C GLY A 60 -11.70 1.48 -38.89
N ASN A 61 -12.04 2.11 -40.03
CA ASN A 61 -11.04 2.70 -40.91
C ASN A 61 -10.53 4.04 -40.35
N SER A 62 -9.33 4.04 -39.77
CA SER A 62 -8.67 5.21 -39.15
C SER A 62 -8.42 6.39 -40.11
N SER A 63 -8.61 6.19 -41.42
CA SER A 63 -8.48 7.25 -42.43
C SER A 63 -9.69 8.18 -42.52
N ARG A 64 -10.81 7.82 -41.87
CA ARG A 64 -12.05 8.60 -41.86
C ARG A 64 -12.23 9.31 -40.52
N LYS A 65 -13.03 10.39 -40.53
CA LYS A 65 -13.33 11.19 -39.35
C LYS A 65 -14.83 11.24 -39.12
N VAL A 66 -15.21 11.29 -37.85
CA VAL A 66 -16.60 11.41 -37.40
C VAL A 66 -16.82 12.84 -36.94
N LYS A 67 -18.02 13.35 -37.18
CA LYS A 67 -18.37 14.76 -36.90
C LYS A 67 -19.53 14.87 -35.95
N LYS A 68 -19.48 15.88 -35.09
CA LYS A 68 -20.55 16.23 -34.15
C LYS A 68 -20.76 17.72 -34.12
N ARG A 69 -22.00 18.18 -34.22
CA ARG A 69 -22.32 19.61 -34.30
C ARG A 69 -22.70 20.17 -32.94
N CYS A 70 -22.04 21.26 -32.57
CA CYS A 70 -22.43 22.10 -31.46
C CYS A 70 -23.45 23.15 -31.94
N SER A 71 -24.61 23.20 -31.31
CA SER A 71 -25.66 24.17 -31.62
C SER A 71 -25.30 25.57 -31.08
N GLU A 72 -25.91 26.61 -31.65
CA GLU A 72 -25.71 28.02 -31.25
C GLU A 72 -26.12 28.30 -29.80
N ASN A 73 -26.93 27.42 -29.20
CA ASN A 73 -27.34 27.49 -27.80
C ASN A 73 -26.39 26.78 -26.83
N GLY A 74 -25.23 26.29 -27.30
CA GLY A 74 -24.21 25.65 -26.46
C GLY A 74 -24.54 24.21 -26.07
N TYR A 75 -25.42 23.54 -26.83
CA TYR A 75 -25.77 22.14 -26.64
C TYR A 75 -25.43 21.31 -27.87
N TRP A 76 -25.03 20.05 -27.66
CA TRP A 76 -24.84 19.10 -28.75
C TRP A 76 -26.18 18.82 -29.45
N GLU A 77 -26.18 18.73 -30.78
CA GLU A 77 -27.38 18.31 -31.50
C GLU A 77 -27.81 16.91 -31.06
N ILE A 78 -29.12 16.69 -30.93
CA ILE A 78 -29.71 15.41 -30.50
C ILE A 78 -30.58 14.80 -31.59
N ASN A 79 -30.70 13.48 -31.60
CA ASN A 79 -31.64 12.76 -32.46
C ASN A 79 -33.07 12.93 -31.92
N ALA A 80 -34.01 13.25 -32.81
CA ALA A 80 -35.41 13.47 -32.45
C ALA A 80 -36.09 12.22 -31.88
N ASP A 81 -35.63 11.03 -32.30
CA ASP A 81 -36.25 9.75 -31.96
C ASP A 81 -35.66 9.15 -30.67
N THR A 82 -34.33 9.16 -30.51
CA THR A 82 -33.65 8.54 -29.36
C THR A 82 -33.35 9.51 -28.21
N LYS A 83 -33.45 10.83 -28.45
CA LYS A 83 -33.01 11.89 -27.53
C LYS A 83 -31.52 11.85 -27.15
N GLU A 84 -30.72 11.05 -27.86
CA GLU A 84 -29.27 10.97 -27.68
C GLU A 84 -28.56 11.98 -28.57
N GLU A 85 -27.31 12.30 -28.26
CA GLU A 85 -26.48 13.18 -29.07
C GLU A 85 -26.27 12.59 -30.47
N LYS A 86 -26.47 13.41 -31.49
CA LYS A 86 -26.49 13.03 -32.90
C LYS A 86 -25.07 12.90 -33.44
N VAL A 87 -24.60 11.67 -33.59
CA VAL A 87 -23.29 11.33 -34.16
C VAL A 87 -23.45 10.14 -35.11
N ASP A 88 -22.88 10.21 -36.32
CA ASP A 88 -22.96 9.12 -37.31
C ASP A 88 -21.61 8.42 -37.52
N TYR A 89 -21.48 7.22 -36.95
CA TYR A 89 -20.30 6.35 -37.09
C TYR A 89 -20.37 5.40 -38.31
N ARG A 90 -21.43 5.45 -39.14
CA ARG A 90 -21.61 4.52 -40.28
C ARG A 90 -20.49 4.62 -41.31
N GLU A 91 -19.91 5.82 -41.45
CA GLU A 91 -18.78 6.03 -42.35
C GLU A 91 -17.49 5.35 -41.85
N CYS A 92 -17.38 4.96 -40.59
CA CYS A 92 -16.18 4.30 -40.06
C CYS A 92 -16.03 2.83 -40.49
N ASN A 93 -17.03 2.23 -41.15
CA ASN A 93 -17.01 0.85 -41.65
C ASN A 93 -16.45 -0.15 -40.62
N ILE A 94 -16.97 -0.04 -39.39
CA ILE A 94 -16.56 -0.84 -38.24
C ILE A 94 -16.99 -2.28 -38.49
N ASN A 95 -16.02 -3.19 -38.65
CA ASN A 95 -16.30 -4.62 -38.74
C ASN A 95 -16.58 -5.14 -37.34
N VAL A 96 -17.84 -5.04 -36.89
CA VAL A 96 -18.27 -5.65 -35.63
C VAL A 96 -18.42 -7.16 -35.86
N SER A 97 -17.30 -7.89 -35.84
CA SER A 97 -17.27 -9.36 -35.87
C SER A 97 -16.84 -9.97 -34.54
N THR A 98 -17.01 -9.25 -33.43
CA THR A 98 -16.69 -9.75 -32.08
C THR A 98 -17.69 -9.21 -31.07
N GLY A 99 -18.57 -10.09 -30.58
CA GLY A 99 -19.29 -9.96 -29.31
C GLY A 99 -20.40 -8.91 -29.25
N ASP A 100 -21.65 -9.37 -29.08
CA ASP A 100 -22.87 -8.61 -28.73
C ASP A 100 -22.67 -7.16 -28.24
N ALA A 101 -23.00 -6.19 -29.11
CA ALA A 101 -23.06 -4.77 -28.76
C ALA A 101 -23.97 -4.51 -27.53
N ASP A 102 -25.00 -5.33 -27.32
CA ASP A 102 -25.91 -5.26 -26.17
C ASP A 102 -25.20 -5.54 -24.83
N LEU A 103 -24.19 -6.43 -24.81
CA LEU A 103 -23.42 -6.73 -23.60
C LEU A 103 -22.45 -5.58 -23.27
N LEU A 104 -21.86 -4.97 -24.30
CA LEU A 104 -21.00 -3.79 -24.15
C LEU A 104 -21.80 -2.61 -23.57
N PHE A 105 -23.00 -2.36 -24.10
CA PHE A 105 -23.90 -1.31 -23.59
C PHE A 105 -24.34 -1.58 -22.14
N GLN A 106 -24.70 -2.82 -21.78
CA GLN A 106 -25.06 -3.17 -20.40
C GLN A 106 -23.91 -2.99 -19.41
N VAL A 107 -22.69 -3.39 -19.78
CA VAL A 107 -21.51 -3.23 -18.91
C VAL A 107 -21.11 -1.75 -18.76
N ILE A 108 -21.24 -0.96 -19.83
CA ILE A 108 -21.01 0.49 -19.78
C ILE A 108 -22.07 1.17 -18.89
N GLU A 109 -23.34 0.78 -18.99
CA GLU A 109 -24.43 1.33 -18.18
C GLU A 109 -24.28 0.97 -16.69
N GLU A 110 -23.80 -0.23 -16.36
CA GLU A 110 -23.46 -0.63 -14.99
C GLU A 110 -22.26 0.17 -14.44
N LEU A 111 -21.28 0.49 -15.27
CA LEU A 111 -20.10 1.28 -14.88
C LEU A 111 -20.42 2.75 -14.63
N VAL A 112 -21.33 3.33 -15.43
CA VAL A 112 -21.77 4.73 -15.30
C VAL A 112 -22.64 4.94 -14.04
N ASN A 113 -23.31 3.90 -13.56
CA ASN A 113 -24.18 3.95 -12.38
C ASN A 113 -23.44 3.73 -11.03
N LEU A 114 -22.11 3.59 -11.04
CA LEU A 114 -21.34 3.52 -9.80
C LEU A 114 -21.23 4.91 -9.14
N GLU A 115 -21.97 5.11 -8.04
CA GLU A 115 -21.99 6.35 -7.21
C GLU A 115 -20.60 6.78 -6.67
N ARG A 116 -19.63 5.86 -6.68
CA ARG A 116 -18.21 6.11 -6.42
C ARG A 116 -17.38 5.14 -7.27
N SER A 117 -16.37 5.66 -7.95
CA SER A 117 -15.29 4.83 -8.51
C SER A 117 -14.66 3.99 -7.38
N PRO A 118 -14.67 2.65 -7.45
CA PRO A 118 -13.97 1.81 -6.48
C PRO A 118 -12.44 1.87 -6.62
N TYR A 119 -11.92 2.72 -7.52
CA TYR A 119 -10.55 2.66 -8.03
C TYR A 119 -9.65 3.78 -7.49
N SER A 120 -9.57 3.97 -6.17
CA SER A 120 -8.48 4.78 -5.60
C SER A 120 -7.12 4.07 -5.67
N ASP A 121 -7.11 2.74 -5.83
CA ASP A 121 -5.89 1.93 -5.97
C ASP A 121 -5.65 1.55 -7.46
N PRO A 122 -4.49 1.91 -8.04
CA PRO A 122 -4.15 1.63 -9.44
C PRO A 122 -4.20 0.15 -9.83
N ARG A 123 -3.94 -0.77 -8.88
CA ARG A 123 -3.85 -2.21 -9.16
C ARG A 123 -5.24 -2.85 -9.28
N THR A 124 -6.21 -2.34 -8.53
CA THR A 124 -7.62 -2.75 -8.68
C THR A 124 -8.20 -2.29 -10.02
N ALA A 125 -7.79 -1.11 -10.50
CA ALA A 125 -8.18 -0.60 -11.82
C ALA A 125 -7.63 -1.48 -12.96
N GLU A 126 -6.37 -1.89 -12.85
CA GLU A 126 -5.74 -2.82 -13.80
C GLU A 126 -6.46 -4.18 -13.82
N ALA A 127 -6.73 -4.77 -12.66
CA ALA A 127 -7.44 -6.05 -12.55
C ALA A 127 -8.86 -5.99 -13.15
N PHE A 128 -9.54 -4.85 -12.97
CA PHE A 128 -10.83 -4.62 -13.58
C PHE A 128 -10.76 -4.52 -15.12
N GLY A 129 -9.75 -3.81 -15.65
CA GLY A 129 -9.52 -3.72 -17.09
C GLY A 129 -9.31 -5.09 -17.74
N ILE A 130 -8.51 -5.96 -17.10
CA ILE A 130 -8.28 -7.33 -17.56
C ILE A 130 -9.57 -8.16 -17.53
N CYS A 131 -10.39 -8.00 -16.48
CA CYS A 131 -11.69 -8.67 -16.39
C CYS A 131 -12.60 -8.26 -17.53
N LEU A 132 -12.69 -6.96 -17.81
CA LEU A 132 -13.52 -6.42 -18.87
C LEU A 132 -13.10 -6.96 -20.25
N GLU A 133 -11.80 -7.02 -20.54
CA GLU A 133 -11.28 -7.61 -21.76
C GLU A 133 -11.65 -9.09 -21.90
N THR A 134 -11.49 -9.86 -20.81
CA THR A 134 -11.82 -11.30 -20.77
C THR A 134 -13.31 -11.56 -20.97
N VAL A 135 -14.16 -10.70 -20.38
CA VAL A 135 -15.61 -10.74 -20.52
C VAL A 135 -16.04 -10.42 -21.96
N LEU A 136 -15.39 -9.47 -22.62
CA LEU A 136 -15.73 -9.10 -24.00
C LEU A 136 -15.23 -10.13 -25.03
N SER A 137 -14.13 -10.84 -24.75
CA SER A 137 -13.55 -11.84 -25.66
C SER A 137 -14.22 -13.21 -25.60
N SER A 138 -14.92 -13.54 -24.51
CA SER A 138 -15.43 -14.91 -24.27
C SER A 138 -16.83 -15.12 -24.88
N PRO A 139 -17.04 -16.15 -25.74
CA PRO A 139 -18.35 -16.42 -26.35
C PRO A 139 -19.40 -16.75 -25.27
N LYS A 140 -20.63 -16.23 -25.43
CA LYS A 140 -21.76 -16.57 -24.55
C LYS A 140 -22.13 -18.05 -24.70
N ILE A 141 -22.56 -18.68 -23.60
CA ILE A 141 -23.07 -20.05 -23.62
C ILE A 141 -24.33 -20.10 -24.49
N SER A 142 -24.24 -20.76 -25.65
CA SER A 142 -25.33 -20.89 -26.63
C SER A 142 -26.18 -22.15 -26.38
N ILE A 143 -26.74 -22.30 -25.17
CA ILE A 143 -27.60 -23.44 -24.82
C ILE A 143 -28.86 -22.91 -24.13
N SER A 144 -30.00 -22.99 -24.81
CA SER A 144 -31.29 -22.42 -24.38
C SER A 144 -32.02 -23.21 -23.27
N THR A 145 -31.41 -24.27 -22.74
CA THR A 145 -32.09 -25.20 -21.82
C THR A 145 -31.50 -25.29 -20.42
N GLU A 146 -30.30 -24.75 -20.18
CA GLU A 146 -29.65 -24.82 -18.86
C GLU A 146 -29.57 -23.42 -18.24
N LEU A 147 -30.10 -23.29 -17.01
CA LEU A 147 -29.95 -22.06 -16.22
C LEU A 147 -28.47 -21.89 -15.83
N TYR A 148 -28.00 -20.65 -15.85
CA TYR A 148 -26.64 -20.29 -15.46
C TYR A 148 -26.64 -18.93 -14.76
N CYS A 149 -25.66 -18.71 -13.91
CA CYS A 149 -25.35 -17.41 -13.33
C CYS A 149 -24.48 -16.61 -14.31
N PRO A 150 -24.84 -15.34 -14.58
CA PRO A 150 -24.11 -14.52 -15.53
C PRO A 150 -22.74 -14.11 -14.98
N ARG A 151 -21.76 -13.96 -15.87
CA ARG A 151 -20.44 -13.39 -15.56
C ARG A 151 -20.55 -12.04 -14.85
N THR A 152 -19.65 -11.78 -13.91
CA THR A 152 -19.70 -10.58 -13.05
C THR A 152 -18.34 -10.25 -12.45
N PHE A 153 -18.11 -8.99 -12.11
CA PHE A 153 -16.95 -8.52 -11.36
C PHE A 153 -17.39 -8.07 -9.96
N ASP A 154 -16.79 -8.63 -8.92
CA ASP A 154 -17.17 -8.35 -7.53
C ASP A 154 -16.30 -7.30 -6.84
N GLY A 155 -15.38 -6.67 -7.57
CA GLY A 155 -14.39 -5.73 -7.05
C GLY A 155 -12.99 -6.32 -6.93
N TRP A 156 -12.85 -7.64 -6.74
CA TRP A 156 -11.56 -8.30 -6.54
C TRP A 156 -11.24 -9.38 -7.59
N GLY A 157 -12.28 -10.02 -8.14
CA GLY A 157 -12.16 -11.14 -9.05
C GLY A 157 -13.17 -11.11 -10.19
N CYS A 158 -12.78 -11.68 -11.33
CA CYS A 158 -13.61 -11.82 -12.52
C CYS A 158 -14.26 -13.21 -12.54
N TRP A 159 -15.59 -13.27 -12.48
CA TRP A 159 -16.34 -14.53 -12.46
C TRP A 159 -16.94 -14.81 -13.82
N ASN A 160 -16.70 -16.01 -14.35
CA ASN A 160 -17.25 -16.45 -15.63
C ASN A 160 -18.69 -16.98 -15.50
N ASP A 161 -19.38 -17.15 -16.63
CA ASP A 161 -20.69 -17.79 -16.67
C ASP A 161 -20.60 -19.19 -16.05
N THR A 162 -21.48 -19.47 -15.10
CA THR A 162 -21.42 -20.69 -14.29
C THR A 162 -22.78 -21.37 -14.28
N LEU A 163 -22.84 -22.66 -14.61
CA LEU A 163 -24.10 -23.41 -14.63
C LEU A 163 -24.79 -23.42 -13.26
N ALA A 164 -26.12 -23.42 -13.26
CA ALA A 164 -26.92 -23.46 -12.05
C ALA A 164 -26.59 -24.70 -11.20
N GLY A 165 -26.42 -24.50 -9.89
CA GLY A 165 -26.02 -25.54 -8.95
C GLY A 165 -24.52 -25.91 -9.00
N LYS A 166 -23.69 -25.15 -9.74
CA LYS A 166 -22.23 -25.31 -9.74
C LYS A 166 -21.53 -24.16 -9.00
N THR A 167 -20.28 -24.41 -8.63
CA THR A 167 -19.41 -23.43 -7.97
C THR A 167 -18.34 -22.96 -8.96
N ALA A 168 -18.20 -21.65 -9.08
CA ALA A 168 -17.15 -21.01 -9.84
C ALA A 168 -15.87 -20.91 -9.00
N TYR A 169 -14.71 -21.01 -9.63
CA TYR A 169 -13.41 -20.88 -8.97
C TYR A 169 -12.50 -19.93 -9.75
N ILE A 170 -11.76 -19.11 -9.02
CA ILE A 170 -10.73 -18.23 -9.57
C ILE A 170 -9.47 -18.30 -8.71
N PRO A 171 -8.27 -18.14 -9.29
CA PRO A 171 -7.06 -17.97 -8.49
C PRO A 171 -7.16 -16.71 -7.63
N CYS A 172 -6.54 -16.74 -6.45
CA CYS A 172 -6.56 -15.59 -5.56
C CYS A 172 -5.82 -14.39 -6.19
N PRO A 173 -6.38 -13.18 -6.10
CA PRO A 173 -5.81 -11.99 -6.71
C PRO A 173 -4.44 -11.63 -6.12
N ARG A 174 -3.46 -11.37 -6.99
CA ARG A 174 -2.07 -11.05 -6.60
C ARG A 174 -1.90 -9.64 -6.04
N PHE A 175 -2.80 -8.73 -6.37
CA PHE A 175 -2.70 -7.33 -5.95
C PHE A 175 -3.14 -7.11 -4.49
N ILE A 176 -3.90 -8.06 -3.91
CA ILE A 176 -4.30 -8.01 -2.51
C ILE A 176 -3.15 -8.52 -1.64
N THR A 177 -2.62 -7.65 -0.79
CA THR A 177 -1.54 -7.99 0.14
C THR A 177 -1.97 -9.07 1.13
N GLY A 178 -1.18 -10.13 1.26
CA GLY A 178 -1.46 -11.25 2.17
C GLY A 178 -2.27 -12.39 1.58
N PHE A 179 -2.68 -12.31 0.31
CA PHE A 179 -3.30 -13.43 -0.40
C PHE A 179 -2.26 -14.34 -1.05
N LEU A 180 -2.52 -15.65 -1.02
CA LEU A 180 -1.68 -16.68 -1.66
C LEU A 180 -2.22 -17.01 -3.07
N PRO A 181 -1.49 -16.67 -4.15
CA PRO A 181 -1.97 -16.88 -5.53
C PRO A 181 -2.16 -18.34 -5.93
N GLU A 182 -1.55 -19.27 -5.21
CA GLU A 182 -1.67 -20.72 -5.42
C GLU A 182 -3.02 -21.26 -4.94
N ARG A 183 -3.74 -20.49 -4.12
CA ARG A 183 -5.07 -20.85 -3.63
C ARG A 183 -6.14 -20.27 -4.54
N SER A 184 -7.38 -20.70 -4.33
CA SER A 184 -8.52 -20.26 -5.14
C SER A 184 -9.66 -19.75 -4.28
N ALA A 185 -10.26 -18.64 -4.71
CA ALA A 185 -11.53 -18.14 -4.21
C ALA A 185 -12.67 -18.84 -4.96
N HIS A 186 -13.86 -18.89 -4.34
CA HIS A 186 -15.02 -19.53 -4.95
C HIS A 186 -16.30 -18.73 -4.78
N LYS A 187 -17.23 -18.95 -5.71
CA LYS A 187 -18.55 -18.31 -5.73
C LYS A 187 -19.60 -19.34 -6.15
N GLU A 188 -20.71 -19.38 -5.44
CA GLU A 188 -21.73 -20.41 -5.61
C GLU A 188 -22.89 -19.90 -6.49
N CYS A 189 -23.22 -20.67 -7.53
CA CYS A 189 -24.40 -20.44 -8.35
C CYS A 189 -25.54 -21.33 -7.88
N ASN A 190 -26.65 -20.71 -7.47
CA ASN A 190 -27.83 -21.44 -7.01
C ASN A 190 -28.51 -22.21 -8.16
N PRO A 191 -29.32 -23.24 -7.86
CA PRO A 191 -30.07 -23.98 -8.88
C PRO A 191 -31.09 -23.14 -9.68
N ASP A 192 -31.46 -21.96 -9.17
CA ASP A 192 -32.37 -21.02 -9.82
C ASP A 192 -31.67 -20.08 -10.83
N GLY A 193 -30.35 -20.25 -11.03
CA GLY A 193 -29.55 -19.40 -11.93
C GLY A 193 -29.13 -18.06 -11.31
N THR A 194 -29.28 -17.88 -9.99
CA THR A 194 -28.84 -16.67 -9.30
C THR A 194 -27.57 -16.89 -8.48
N TRP A 195 -26.73 -15.86 -8.38
CA TRP A 195 -25.56 -15.92 -7.49
C TRP A 195 -26.00 -15.97 -6.02
N TYR A 196 -25.31 -16.81 -5.22
CA TYR A 196 -25.54 -16.88 -3.79
C TYR A 196 -25.45 -15.50 -3.12
N ARG A 197 -26.39 -15.21 -2.23
CA ARG A 197 -26.49 -13.96 -1.48
C ARG A 197 -26.23 -14.19 -0.01
N HIS A 198 -25.42 -13.33 0.60
CA HIS A 198 -25.10 -13.43 2.01
C HIS A 198 -26.35 -13.20 2.87
N PRO A 199 -26.61 -14.03 3.91
CA PRO A 199 -27.83 -13.93 4.73
C PRO A 199 -27.99 -12.56 5.41
N ASP A 200 -26.88 -11.96 5.86
CA ASP A 200 -26.93 -10.70 6.62
C ASP A 200 -26.97 -9.43 5.74
N THR A 201 -26.37 -9.45 4.55
CA THR A 201 -26.23 -8.25 3.71
C THR A 201 -27.11 -8.29 2.45
N ASN A 202 -27.69 -9.45 2.12
CA ASN A 202 -28.49 -9.72 0.93
C ASN A 202 -27.81 -9.32 -0.41
N ARG A 203 -26.48 -9.18 -0.39
CA ARG A 203 -25.65 -8.91 -1.57
C ARG A 203 -25.06 -10.21 -2.09
N THR A 204 -24.78 -10.26 -3.38
CA THR A 204 -24.04 -11.38 -3.99
C THR A 204 -22.70 -11.55 -3.28
N TRP A 205 -22.37 -12.78 -2.91
CA TRP A 205 -21.22 -13.06 -2.05
C TRP A 205 -20.21 -13.97 -2.73
N SER A 206 -18.93 -13.68 -2.49
CA SER A 206 -17.78 -14.43 -2.97
C SER A 206 -16.90 -14.80 -1.77
N ASN A 207 -16.41 -16.04 -1.72
CA ASN A 207 -15.61 -16.53 -0.60
C ASN A 207 -14.11 -16.45 -0.90
N TYR A 208 -13.44 -15.50 -0.25
CA TYR A 208 -11.97 -15.34 -0.30
C TYR A 208 -11.26 -15.86 0.95
N THR A 209 -11.98 -16.53 1.87
CA THR A 209 -11.41 -17.02 3.14
C THR A 209 -10.27 -18.02 2.92
N THR A 210 -10.32 -18.76 1.82
CA THR A 210 -9.29 -19.72 1.39
C THR A 210 -7.99 -19.02 0.96
N CYS A 211 -8.06 -17.78 0.46
CA CYS A 211 -6.91 -17.03 -0.03
C CYS A 211 -5.95 -16.57 1.07
N VAL A 212 -6.42 -16.55 2.32
CA VAL A 212 -5.67 -16.07 3.47
C VAL A 212 -5.00 -17.24 4.19
N ASP A 213 -3.72 -17.09 4.53
CA ASP A 213 -3.03 -18.03 5.41
C ASP A 213 -3.34 -17.73 6.88
N LYS A 214 -4.31 -18.48 7.44
CA LYS A 214 -4.72 -18.32 8.84
C LYS A 214 -3.64 -18.77 9.82
N ASP A 215 -2.77 -19.70 9.42
CA ASP A 215 -1.73 -20.23 10.30
C ASP A 215 -0.58 -19.22 10.44
N ASP A 216 -0.18 -18.57 9.33
CA ASP A 216 0.78 -17.46 9.36
C ASP A 216 0.25 -16.27 10.16
N LEU A 217 -1.03 -15.89 9.98
CA LEU A 217 -1.63 -14.79 10.74
C LEU A 217 -1.65 -15.07 12.25
N THR A 218 -2.09 -16.25 12.66
CA THR A 218 -2.14 -16.61 14.10
C THR A 218 -0.75 -16.73 14.72
N PHE A 219 0.23 -17.19 13.94
CA PHE A 219 1.63 -17.21 14.35
C PHE A 219 2.18 -15.79 14.55
N ARG A 220 2.00 -14.90 13.57
CA ARG A 220 2.41 -13.48 13.69
C ARG A 220 1.74 -12.79 14.88
N GLN A 221 0.45 -13.02 15.08
CA GLN A 221 -0.28 -12.50 16.24
C GLN A 221 0.34 -12.96 17.56
N ARG A 222 0.75 -14.23 17.64
CA ARG A 222 1.41 -14.79 18.84
C ARG A 222 2.76 -14.14 19.08
N ILE A 223 3.57 -13.94 18.05
CA ILE A 223 4.86 -13.26 18.15
C ILE A 223 4.68 -11.81 18.59
N VAL A 224 3.74 -11.08 18.00
CA VAL A 224 3.42 -9.69 18.39
C VAL A 224 2.96 -9.61 19.84
N ASN A 225 2.12 -10.53 20.32
CA ASN A 225 1.69 -10.55 21.71
C ASN A 225 2.85 -10.84 22.69
N ILE A 226 3.78 -11.72 22.32
CA ILE A 226 5.00 -11.97 23.11
C ILE A 226 5.86 -10.71 23.15
N TYR A 227 6.05 -10.05 22.00
CA TYR A 227 6.78 -8.79 21.90
C TYR A 227 6.16 -7.71 22.80
N ILE A 228 4.86 -7.44 22.65
CA ILE A 228 4.16 -6.40 23.42
C ILE A 228 4.26 -6.67 24.93
N SER A 229 4.09 -7.93 25.35
CA SER A 229 4.19 -8.28 26.77
C SER A 229 5.62 -8.17 27.32
N GLY A 230 6.63 -8.54 26.52
CA GLY A 230 8.05 -8.33 26.83
C GLY A 230 8.37 -6.85 27.00
N TYR A 231 8.04 -6.02 26.02
CA TYR A 231 8.27 -4.56 26.08
C TYR A 231 7.56 -3.91 27.27
N SER A 232 6.32 -4.30 27.55
CA SER A 232 5.59 -3.79 28.71
C SER A 232 6.31 -4.13 30.02
N THR A 233 6.83 -5.35 30.15
CA THR A 233 7.56 -5.79 31.33
C THR A 233 8.89 -5.05 31.47
N SER A 234 9.64 -4.91 30.38
CA SER A 234 10.92 -4.18 30.37
C SER A 234 10.72 -2.69 30.70
N VAL A 235 9.68 -2.04 30.16
CA VAL A 235 9.35 -0.65 30.49
C VAL A 235 9.00 -0.50 31.97
N ILE A 236 8.20 -1.41 32.54
CA ILE A 236 7.89 -1.39 33.98
C ILE A 236 9.16 -1.55 34.82
N ALA A 237 10.02 -2.51 34.47
CA ALA A 237 11.29 -2.72 35.15
C ALA A 237 12.23 -1.51 35.04
N LEU A 238 12.29 -0.86 33.87
CA LEU A 238 13.05 0.37 33.65
C LEU A 238 12.52 1.53 34.49
N LEU A 239 11.19 1.70 34.58
CA LEU A 239 10.59 2.74 35.43
C LEU A 239 10.92 2.52 36.91
N VAL A 240 10.88 1.27 37.38
CA VAL A 240 11.27 0.91 38.75
C VAL A 240 12.77 1.16 38.98
N SER A 241 13.62 0.72 38.06
CA SER A 241 15.07 0.93 38.13
C SER A 241 15.44 2.41 38.10
N LEU A 242 14.81 3.20 37.22
CA LEU A 242 14.98 4.65 37.15
C LEU A 242 14.49 5.33 38.44
N GLY A 243 13.38 4.88 39.02
CA GLY A 243 12.88 5.38 40.30
C GLY A 243 13.85 5.11 41.45
N LEU A 244 14.40 3.89 41.54
CA LEU A 244 15.42 3.53 42.53
C LEU A 244 16.72 4.30 42.30
N TYR A 245 17.14 4.44 41.04
CA TYR A 245 18.32 5.21 40.68
C TYR A 245 18.14 6.68 41.03
N LEU A 246 17.02 7.31 40.70
CA LEU A 246 16.71 8.69 41.09
C LEU A 246 16.64 8.84 42.60
N HIS A 247 16.11 7.86 43.34
CA HIS A 247 16.10 7.88 44.80
C HIS A 247 17.51 7.79 45.40
N THR A 248 18.34 6.85 44.92
CA THR A 248 19.74 6.73 45.33
C THR A 248 20.56 7.95 44.89
N LEU A 249 20.29 8.48 43.71
CA LEU A 249 20.91 9.69 43.19
C LEU A 249 20.47 10.90 44.01
N LEU A 250 19.21 11.05 44.43
CA LEU A 250 18.82 12.12 45.35
C LEU A 250 19.58 12.00 46.68
N ILE A 251 19.77 10.77 47.17
CA ILE A 251 20.54 10.51 48.41
C ILE A 251 22.05 10.77 48.23
N VAL A 252 22.63 10.44 47.07
CA VAL A 252 24.07 10.53 46.76
C VAL A 252 24.46 11.84 46.06
N ALA A 253 23.54 12.55 45.40
CA ALA A 253 23.75 13.84 44.74
C ALA A 253 23.87 14.98 45.74
N PHE A 254 23.40 14.81 46.98
CA PHE A 254 23.88 15.65 48.08
C PHE A 254 25.41 15.51 48.31
N VAL A 255 26.07 14.52 47.70
CA VAL A 255 27.50 14.20 47.87
C VAL A 255 28.33 14.33 46.56
N ALA A 256 27.74 14.30 45.35
CA ALA A 256 28.50 14.34 44.08
C ALA A 256 28.02 15.43 43.09
N GLU A 257 28.61 16.64 43.24
CA GLU A 257 28.64 17.81 42.34
C GLU A 257 27.57 17.97 41.23
N ASP A 258 26.52 18.76 41.51
CA ASP A 258 25.39 19.14 40.62
C ASP A 258 25.74 19.58 39.19
N LYS A 259 26.96 20.09 38.96
CA LYS A 259 27.35 20.64 37.65
C LYS A 259 27.63 19.54 36.61
N LEU A 260 28.22 18.42 37.03
CA LEU A 260 28.54 17.33 36.12
C LEU A 260 27.29 16.60 35.64
N LEU A 261 26.31 16.43 36.54
CA LEU A 261 25.06 15.75 36.25
C LEU A 261 24.18 16.53 35.26
N LYS A 262 24.15 17.86 35.37
CA LYS A 262 23.48 18.74 34.39
C LYS A 262 24.08 18.62 32.99
N TRP A 263 25.42 18.50 32.90
CA TRP A 263 26.10 18.30 31.62
C TRP A 263 25.75 16.94 30.99
N PHE A 264 25.71 15.85 31.77
CA PHE A 264 25.31 14.55 31.24
C PHE A 264 23.85 14.51 30.78
N TYR A 265 22.94 15.17 31.48
CA TYR A 265 21.55 15.26 31.07
C TYR A 265 21.39 16.05 29.76
N LEU A 266 22.10 17.18 29.63
CA LEU A 266 22.06 18.01 28.43
C LEU A 266 22.61 17.27 27.20
N ILE A 267 23.70 16.51 27.37
CA ILE A 267 24.29 15.71 26.29
C ILE A 267 23.40 14.50 25.96
N GLY A 268 22.85 13.82 26.97
CA GLY A 268 22.04 12.61 26.81
C GLY A 268 20.68 12.85 26.15
N TRP A 269 20.06 14.01 26.36
CA TRP A 269 18.76 14.36 25.76
C TRP A 269 18.88 15.31 24.57
N GLY A 270 19.83 16.25 24.61
CA GLY A 270 19.97 17.28 23.58
C GLY A 270 20.48 16.71 22.25
N ILE A 271 21.52 15.88 22.27
CA ILE A 271 22.12 15.34 21.03
C ILE A 271 21.11 14.44 20.28
N PRO A 272 20.41 13.49 20.93
CA PRO A 272 19.40 12.68 20.23
C PRO A 272 18.24 13.51 19.66
N LEU A 273 17.78 14.53 20.38
CA LEU A 273 16.71 15.42 19.90
C LEU A 273 17.11 16.13 18.61
N ILE A 274 18.34 16.63 18.54
CA ILE A 274 18.87 17.30 17.34
C ILE A 274 18.96 16.32 16.15
N ILE A 275 19.43 15.10 16.38
CA ILE A 275 19.55 14.09 15.31
C ILE A 275 18.17 13.66 14.79
N ILE A 276 17.22 13.40 15.70
CA ILE A 276 15.85 12.98 15.34
C ILE A 276 15.13 14.10 14.58
N THR A 277 15.28 15.35 15.00
CA THR A 277 14.66 16.49 14.31
C THR A 277 15.20 16.67 12.89
N VAL A 278 16.52 16.56 12.70
CA VAL A 278 17.13 16.61 11.35
C VAL A 278 16.63 15.47 10.46
N TYR A 279 16.60 14.24 10.97
CA TYR A 279 16.07 13.09 10.22
C TYR A 279 14.60 13.27 9.85
N ALA A 280 13.76 13.71 10.80
CA ALA A 280 12.34 13.97 10.58
C ALA A 280 12.12 15.05 9.51
N SER A 281 12.90 16.14 9.53
CA SER A 281 12.81 17.20 8.53
C SER A 281 13.22 16.74 7.13
N VAL A 282 14.33 16.01 7.02
CA VAL A 282 14.79 15.45 5.73
C VAL A 282 13.74 14.48 5.19
N ARG A 283 13.27 13.55 6.03
CA ARG A 283 12.31 12.52 5.61
C ARG A 283 10.92 13.08 5.27
N SER A 284 10.48 14.13 5.97
CA SER A 284 9.23 14.84 5.66
C SER A 284 9.28 15.60 4.33
N SER A 285 10.47 15.94 3.83
CA SER A 285 10.62 16.70 2.58
C SER A 285 10.43 15.82 1.33
N PHE A 286 10.38 14.50 1.47
CA PHE A 286 10.21 13.54 0.38
C PHE A 286 8.84 12.82 0.48
N PRO A 287 7.86 13.17 -0.37
CA PRO A 287 6.50 12.63 -0.26
C PRO A 287 6.42 11.10 -0.44
N LYS A 288 7.31 10.51 -1.25
CA LYS A 288 7.40 9.04 -1.45
C LYS A 288 7.81 8.28 -0.18
N ASP A 289 8.55 8.91 0.74
CA ASP A 289 9.03 8.27 1.97
C ASP A 289 8.04 8.40 3.15
N THR A 290 6.92 9.12 2.93
CA THR A 290 5.86 9.40 3.94
C THR A 290 4.57 8.62 3.67
N GLU A 291 4.44 7.99 2.49
CA GLU A 291 3.24 7.27 2.05
C GLU A 291 2.83 6.12 2.99
N PHE A 292 3.80 5.41 3.56
CA PHE A 292 3.58 4.29 4.48
C PHE A 292 4.07 4.58 5.91
N CYS A 293 3.77 5.75 6.46
CA CYS A 293 4.00 6.08 7.87
C CYS A 293 5.38 5.64 8.41
N TRP A 294 6.48 6.16 7.84
CA TRP A 294 7.89 5.95 8.25
C TRP A 294 8.29 4.51 8.71
N ILE A 295 7.54 3.49 8.29
CA ILE A 295 7.75 2.09 8.68
C ILE A 295 8.71 1.40 7.72
N GLU A 296 8.73 1.86 6.47
CA GLU A 296 9.62 1.40 5.42
C GLU A 296 11.00 2.07 5.55
N GLU A 297 12.04 1.35 5.13
CA GLU A 297 13.41 1.85 5.17
C GLU A 297 13.62 2.98 4.14
N SER A 298 14.30 4.05 4.54
CA SER A 298 14.66 5.16 3.63
C SER A 298 16.16 5.21 3.38
N ASN A 299 16.57 5.78 2.25
CA ASN A 299 17.98 6.06 1.97
C ASN A 299 18.63 7.02 2.99
N TYR A 300 17.84 7.72 3.81
CA TYR A 300 18.31 8.67 4.82
C TYR A 300 18.42 8.09 6.23
N SER A 301 18.14 6.79 6.42
CA SER A 301 18.25 6.11 7.72
C SER A 301 19.66 6.20 8.33
N TRP A 302 20.70 6.40 7.50
CA TRP A 302 22.08 6.59 7.96
C TRP A 302 22.27 7.79 8.89
N ILE A 303 21.40 8.80 8.82
CA ILE A 303 21.44 10.00 9.69
C ILE A 303 21.24 9.61 11.16
N ILE A 304 20.41 8.60 11.44
CA ILE A 304 20.20 8.07 12.79
C ILE A 304 21.21 6.96 13.09
N SER A 305 21.45 6.04 12.15
CA SER A 305 22.31 4.87 12.39
C SER A 305 23.79 5.25 12.60
N GLY A 306 24.31 6.26 11.90
CA GLY A 306 25.72 6.67 11.99
C GLY A 306 26.16 7.09 13.40
N PRO A 307 25.48 8.06 14.05
CA PRO A 307 25.76 8.46 15.42
C PRO A 307 25.63 7.32 16.45
N VAL A 308 24.67 6.41 16.25
CA VAL A 308 24.49 5.22 17.11
C VAL A 308 25.69 4.28 16.98
N CYS A 309 26.14 4.00 15.76
CA CYS A 309 27.35 3.20 15.53
C CYS A 309 28.59 3.85 16.14
N LEU A 310 28.74 5.18 16.03
CA LEU A 310 29.86 5.92 16.61
C LEU A 310 29.86 5.86 18.14
N SER A 311 28.70 6.02 18.79
CA SER A 311 28.60 5.95 20.26
C SER A 311 28.91 4.54 20.78
N MET A 312 28.47 3.50 20.06
CA MET A 312 28.83 2.11 20.38
C MET A 312 30.32 1.82 20.21
N LEU A 313 30.94 2.34 19.16
CA LEU A 313 32.39 2.21 18.96
C LEU A 313 33.18 2.88 20.09
N LEU A 314 32.77 4.09 20.52
CA LEU A 314 33.39 4.77 21.64
C LEU A 314 33.21 3.99 22.95
N ASN A 315 32.00 3.47 23.21
CA ASN A 315 31.73 2.61 24.36
C ASN A 315 32.58 1.33 24.36
N PHE A 316 32.85 0.75 23.19
CA PHE A 316 33.76 -0.39 23.06
C PHE A 316 35.21 -0.02 23.44
N VAL A 317 35.72 1.11 22.93
CA VAL A 317 37.07 1.58 23.26
C VAL A 317 37.19 1.86 24.76
N PHE A 318 36.16 2.47 25.37
CA PHE A 318 36.11 2.66 26.83
C PHE A 318 36.11 1.34 27.58
N LEU A 319 35.32 0.35 27.14
CA LEU A 319 35.32 -0.98 27.72
C LEU A 319 36.72 -1.60 27.66
N VAL A 320 37.38 -1.61 26.50
CA VAL A 320 38.74 -2.15 26.34
C VAL A 320 39.73 -1.45 27.28
N ASN A 321 39.64 -0.12 27.41
CA ASN A 321 40.49 0.64 28.32
C ASN A 321 40.22 0.32 29.79
N ILE A 322 38.95 0.23 30.22
CA ILE A 322 38.57 -0.17 31.58
C ILE A 322 39.07 -1.58 31.89
N VAL A 323 38.87 -2.52 30.97
CA VAL A 323 39.33 -3.91 31.12
C VAL A 323 40.84 -3.99 31.18
N ARG A 324 41.56 -3.27 30.31
CA ARG A 324 43.02 -3.18 30.36
C ARG A 324 43.50 -2.67 31.72
N VAL A 325 42.95 -1.56 32.19
CA VAL A 325 43.32 -0.97 33.50
C VAL A 325 43.00 -1.93 34.64
N LEU A 326 41.81 -2.54 34.65
CA LEU A 326 41.38 -3.50 35.66
C LEU A 326 42.30 -4.73 35.70
N VAL A 327 42.61 -5.31 34.54
CA VAL A 327 43.49 -6.49 34.43
C VAL A 327 44.93 -6.15 34.81
N THR A 328 45.44 -4.99 34.38
CA THR A 328 46.79 -4.54 34.76
C THR A 328 46.89 -4.30 36.27
N LYS A 329 45.87 -3.70 36.91
CA LYS A 329 45.84 -3.51 38.37
C LYS A 329 45.68 -4.83 39.14
N LEU A 330 44.85 -5.75 38.65
CA LEU A 330 44.67 -7.07 39.28
C LEU A 330 45.94 -7.93 39.21
N ARG A 331 46.65 -7.91 38.06
CA ARG A 331 47.93 -8.65 37.90
C ARG A 331 49.10 -8.02 38.66
N ALA A 332 49.03 -6.73 38.98
CA ALA A 332 50.06 -6.07 39.79
C ALA A 332 49.92 -6.38 41.30
N VAL A 333 48.73 -6.78 41.75
CA VAL A 333 48.45 -7.08 43.17
C VAL A 333 48.56 -8.57 43.48
N ASN A 334 48.27 -9.46 42.52
CA ASN A 334 48.30 -10.92 42.71
C ASN A 334 49.14 -11.63 41.63
N SER A 335 49.87 -12.68 42.04
CA SER A 335 50.56 -13.65 41.16
C SER A 335 49.62 -14.24 40.09
N PRO A 336 50.13 -14.70 38.93
CA PRO A 336 49.32 -15.06 37.77
C PRO A 336 48.53 -16.36 37.97
N ASP A 337 47.40 -16.29 38.68
CA ASP A 337 46.46 -17.39 38.84
C ASP A 337 45.41 -17.41 37.71
N THR A 338 45.38 -18.52 36.96
CA THR A 338 44.40 -18.83 35.90
C THR A 338 42.95 -18.76 36.38
N HIS A 339 42.71 -18.93 37.68
CA HIS A 339 41.37 -18.83 38.26
C HIS A 339 40.87 -17.38 38.40
N GLN A 340 41.76 -16.39 38.57
CA GLN A 340 41.38 -14.98 38.69
C GLN A 340 41.13 -14.33 37.32
N THR A 341 41.85 -14.73 36.27
CA THR A 341 41.56 -14.28 34.90
C THR A 341 40.16 -14.71 34.46
N ARG A 342 39.69 -15.90 34.85
CA ARG A 342 38.31 -16.36 34.59
C ARG A 342 37.26 -15.51 35.30
N LYS A 343 37.55 -15.02 36.50
CA LYS A 343 36.65 -14.08 37.23
C LYS A 343 36.61 -12.71 36.55
N ALA A 344 37.75 -12.20 36.09
CA ALA A 344 37.82 -10.96 35.33
C ALA A 344 37.04 -11.09 34.00
N VAL A 345 37.23 -12.17 33.24
CA VAL A 345 36.48 -12.45 32.01
C VAL A 345 34.97 -12.54 32.28
N ARG A 346 34.56 -13.17 33.39
CA ARG A 346 33.15 -13.22 33.79
C ARG A 346 32.58 -11.84 34.11
N ALA A 347 33.33 -10.99 34.81
CA ALA A 347 32.93 -9.61 35.09
C ALA A 347 32.84 -8.77 33.81
N THR A 348 33.75 -8.96 32.85
CA THR A 348 33.69 -8.27 31.56
C THR A 348 32.55 -8.75 30.68
N LEU A 349 32.21 -10.05 30.73
CA LEU A 349 31.03 -10.60 30.05
C LEU A 349 29.72 -10.00 30.59
N ILE A 350 29.66 -9.69 31.89
CA ILE A 350 28.52 -9.00 32.52
C ILE A 350 28.47 -7.52 32.12
N LEU A 351 29.63 -6.90 31.81
CA LEU A 351 29.72 -5.50 31.43
C LEU A 351 29.32 -5.23 29.96
N ILE A 352 29.35 -6.26 29.10
CA ILE A 352 29.00 -6.17 27.67
C ILE A 352 27.52 -5.81 27.43
N PRO A 353 26.52 -6.45 28.09
CA PRO A 353 25.12 -6.03 28.03
C PRO A 353 24.88 -4.65 28.65
N LEU A 354 25.58 -4.33 29.74
CA LEU A 354 25.46 -3.05 30.45
C LEU A 354 25.91 -1.84 29.60
N LEU A 355 26.87 -2.03 28.69
CA LEU A 355 27.35 -1.00 27.77
C LEU A 355 26.67 -1.03 26.40
N GLY A 356 25.68 -1.91 26.19
CA GLY A 356 24.91 -2.01 24.95
C GLY A 356 25.71 -2.52 23.74
N LEU A 357 26.81 -3.24 23.97
CA LEU A 357 27.77 -3.57 22.90
C LEU A 357 27.25 -4.59 21.88
N HIS A 358 26.24 -5.38 22.25
CA HIS A 358 25.61 -6.38 21.38
C HIS A 358 24.73 -5.75 20.29
N TYR A 359 24.34 -4.47 20.45
CA TYR A 359 23.62 -3.72 19.43
C TYR A 359 24.49 -3.28 18.25
N VAL A 360 25.80 -3.58 18.23
CA VAL A 360 26.65 -3.26 17.06
C VAL A 360 26.13 -3.91 15.77
N VAL A 361 25.36 -5.00 15.88
CA VAL A 361 24.85 -5.77 14.75
C VAL A 361 23.47 -5.27 14.29
N THR A 362 22.68 -4.60 15.13
CA THR A 362 21.28 -4.21 14.85
C THR A 362 21.05 -3.01 13.91
N PRO A 363 22.06 -2.20 13.56
CA PRO A 363 21.93 -1.22 12.47
C PRO A 363 22.12 -1.83 11.08
N PHE A 364 22.70 -3.04 10.98
CA PHE A 364 23.02 -3.69 9.72
C PHE A 364 21.92 -4.68 9.31
N ARG A 365 20.78 -4.15 8.87
CA ARG A 365 19.68 -4.98 8.36
C ARG A 365 20.05 -5.56 6.98
N PRO A 366 19.95 -6.88 6.77
CA PRO A 366 20.16 -7.49 5.46
C PRO A 366 19.03 -7.15 4.48
N VAL A 367 19.31 -7.27 3.18
CA VAL A 367 18.37 -6.95 2.09
C VAL A 367 17.06 -7.76 2.22
N PRO A 368 15.89 -7.14 1.94
CA PRO A 368 14.60 -7.83 1.98
C PRO A 368 14.56 -9.08 1.09
N ARG A 369 13.93 -10.15 1.59
CA ARG A 369 13.81 -11.49 0.97
C ARG A 369 15.10 -12.31 0.90
N SER A 370 16.14 -11.93 1.63
CA SER A 370 17.36 -12.75 1.76
C SER A 370 17.19 -13.81 2.85
N PRO A 371 17.84 -14.99 2.74
CA PRO A 371 17.79 -16.01 3.80
C PRO A 371 18.39 -15.51 5.14
N GLY A 372 19.19 -14.44 5.10
CA GLY A 372 19.75 -13.80 6.29
C GLY A 372 18.76 -12.90 7.05
N GLU A 373 17.66 -12.46 6.42
CA GLU A 373 16.67 -11.58 7.04
C GLU A 373 15.95 -12.24 8.21
N ALA A 374 15.44 -13.47 8.01
CA ALA A 374 14.75 -14.21 9.07
C ALA A 374 15.67 -14.49 10.28
N ILE A 375 16.95 -14.80 10.02
CA ILE A 375 17.96 -15.04 11.06
C ILE A 375 18.26 -13.74 11.80
N TYR A 376 18.47 -12.66 11.08
CA TYR A 376 18.74 -11.34 11.64
C TYR A 376 17.59 -10.85 12.53
N GLU A 377 16.34 -10.94 12.04
CA GLU A 377 15.17 -10.51 12.80
C GLU A 377 15.01 -11.34 14.08
N THR A 378 15.19 -12.65 13.99
CA THR A 378 15.10 -13.55 15.15
C THR A 378 16.19 -13.25 16.17
N VAL A 379 17.44 -13.13 15.74
CA VAL A 379 18.59 -12.86 16.63
C VAL A 379 18.49 -11.47 17.24
N SER A 380 18.15 -10.45 16.44
CA SER A 380 17.97 -9.08 16.91
C SER A 380 16.83 -8.99 17.93
N ALA A 381 15.70 -9.64 17.67
CA ALA A 381 14.57 -9.68 18.60
C ALA A 381 14.94 -10.35 19.93
N ILE A 382 15.61 -11.50 19.88
CA ILE A 382 16.08 -12.20 21.09
C ILE A 382 17.07 -11.32 21.86
N VAL A 383 18.12 -10.83 21.20
CA VAL A 383 19.18 -10.06 21.85
C VAL A 383 18.65 -8.78 22.48
N THR A 384 17.75 -8.06 21.80
CA THR A 384 17.13 -6.83 22.31
C THR A 384 16.16 -7.10 23.48
N SER A 385 15.51 -8.26 23.50
CA SER A 385 14.51 -8.59 24.53
C SER A 385 15.11 -9.08 25.84
N PHE A 386 16.32 -9.66 25.81
CA PHE A 386 16.99 -10.24 26.99
C PHE A 386 17.99 -9.29 27.67
N GLN A 387 18.18 -8.10 27.13
CA GLN A 387 18.90 -7.02 27.80
C GLN A 387 17.93 -6.21 28.67
#